data_AF-K7LMW2-F1
#
_entry.id   AF-K7LMW2-F1
#
_cell.length_a   1.000
_cell.length_b   1.000
_cell.length_c   1.000
_cell.angle_alpha   90.00
_cell.angle_beta   90.00
_cell.angle_gamma   90.00
#
_symmetry.space_group_name_H-M   'P 1'
#
loop_
_entity.id
_entity.type
_entity.pdbx_description
1 polymer ?
#
loop_
_entity_poly.entity_id
_entity_poly.type
_entity_poly.pdbx_seq_one_letter_code
_entity_poly.pdbx_strand_id
1 'polypeptide(L)'
;MALPSLSFLFIFSVSHSIPFIVIHGIGDQCSNRGVKKFTQQLSSFSGAEGYFSLFLQPVGNGSWDSWFKPLKEQAEIVCEKVKQVKELKEGYNIVGLSQVKNFISLGGPHTGTASVPICGIFCVLADTLIKGEVYSSYIQEHLAPSGYLKLPNAIPDYLENCRFLPVLNNEIPDKRNSTYKERFSSLQNLVLIMLEHDTVLIPRETSWFGYYPDGYFKPDWIGLRTLDEDGKVHFISVPGNHLGISQEDMKSL
;
A
#
# COMPACT_ATOMS: atom_id res chain seq x y z
N MET A 1 43.13 -3.41 -49.43
CA MET A 1 42.00 -2.76 -48.74
C MET A 1 41.83 -3.44 -47.40
N ALA A 2 42.17 -2.78 -46.30
CA ALA A 2 41.88 -3.30 -44.96
C ALA A 2 40.43 -2.95 -44.62
N LEU A 3 39.60 -3.96 -44.36
CA LEU A 3 38.23 -3.78 -43.89
C LEU A 3 38.25 -3.15 -42.48
N PRO A 4 37.42 -2.12 -42.21
CA PRO A 4 37.37 -1.50 -40.89
C PRO A 4 36.75 -2.50 -39.89
N SER A 5 37.44 -2.70 -38.75
CA SER A 5 36.91 -3.53 -37.67
C SER A 5 35.64 -2.90 -37.13
N LEU A 6 34.50 -3.59 -37.27
CA LEU A 6 33.30 -3.27 -36.51
C LEU A 6 33.62 -3.50 -35.02
N SER A 7 34.00 -2.43 -34.32
CA SER A 7 33.97 -2.39 -32.87
C SER A 7 32.51 -2.49 -32.45
N PHE A 8 32.06 -3.70 -32.12
CA PHE A 8 30.83 -3.89 -31.37
C PHE A 8 31.01 -3.22 -30.01
N LEU A 9 30.54 -1.97 -29.91
CA LEU A 9 30.23 -1.36 -28.63
C LEU A 9 29.12 -2.21 -28.02
N PHE A 10 29.52 -3.19 -27.20
CA PHE A 10 28.62 -3.77 -26.23
C PHE A 10 28.18 -2.62 -25.33
N ILE A 11 27.02 -2.04 -25.64
CA ILE A 11 26.26 -1.28 -24.68
C ILE A 11 25.89 -2.32 -23.64
N PHE A 12 26.70 -2.43 -22.59
CA PHE A 12 26.25 -3.05 -21.36
C PHE A 12 24.94 -2.33 -21.03
N SER A 13 23.80 -3.01 -21.19
CA SER A 13 22.62 -2.63 -20.44
C SER A 13 23.06 -2.74 -19.00
N VAL A 14 23.48 -1.62 -18.42
CA VAL A 14 23.64 -1.51 -16.99
C VAL A 14 22.26 -1.85 -16.47
N SER A 15 22.12 -3.06 -15.94
CA SER A 15 20.90 -3.54 -15.31
C SER A 15 20.75 -2.68 -14.05
N HIS A 16 20.21 -1.48 -14.24
CA HIS A 16 19.81 -0.64 -13.14
C HIS A 16 18.60 -1.34 -12.54
N SER A 17 18.81 -1.89 -11.35
CA SER A 17 17.75 -2.32 -10.46
C SER A 17 16.67 -1.23 -10.41
N ILE A 18 15.43 -1.62 -10.68
CA ILE A 18 14.28 -0.71 -10.75
C ILE A 18 14.19 0.05 -9.41
N PRO A 19 14.20 1.40 -9.41
CA PRO A 19 14.12 2.16 -8.17
C PRO A 19 12.80 1.86 -7.46
N PHE A 20 12.77 2.07 -6.15
CA PHE A 20 11.54 1.89 -5.38
C PHE A 20 11.19 3.13 -4.57
N ILE A 21 9.90 3.32 -4.32
CA ILE A 21 9.45 4.27 -3.30
C ILE A 21 8.88 3.53 -2.10
N VAL A 22 9.13 4.05 -0.91
CA VAL A 22 8.48 3.57 0.33
C VAL A 22 7.38 4.55 0.73
N ILE A 23 6.17 4.03 0.93
CA ILE A 23 5.06 4.75 1.55
C ILE A 23 4.91 4.25 2.98
N HIS A 24 5.03 5.14 3.96
CA HIS A 24 4.88 4.79 5.37
C HIS A 24 3.40 4.75 5.78
N GLY A 25 3.11 4.07 6.89
CA GLY A 25 1.79 4.01 7.50
C GLY A 25 1.41 5.28 8.28
N ILE A 26 0.22 5.23 8.89
CA ILE A 26 -0.32 6.31 9.72
C ILE A 26 0.56 6.54 10.95
N GLY A 27 0.73 7.82 11.31
CA GLY A 27 1.48 8.28 12.47
C GLY A 27 3.00 8.36 12.26
N ASP A 28 3.53 7.82 11.15
CA ASP A 28 4.95 7.87 10.83
C ASP A 28 5.29 9.03 9.87
N GLN A 29 6.57 9.22 9.57
CA GLN A 29 7.04 10.20 8.58
C GLN A 29 8.40 9.77 8.01
N CYS A 30 8.68 10.20 6.78
CA CYS A 30 9.91 9.84 6.05
C CYS A 30 11.21 10.21 6.80
N SER A 31 11.17 11.25 7.62
CA SER A 31 12.33 11.69 8.40
C SER A 31 12.61 10.80 9.63
N ASN A 32 11.66 9.97 10.06
CA ASN A 32 11.79 9.11 11.23
C ASN A 32 12.82 8.01 11.02
N ARG A 33 13.50 7.63 12.11
CA ARG A 33 14.61 6.67 12.08
C ARG A 33 14.20 5.29 11.57
N GLY A 34 13.00 4.82 11.93
CA GLY A 34 12.48 3.51 11.51
C GLY A 34 12.35 3.43 9.99
N VAL A 35 11.59 4.35 9.40
CA VAL A 35 11.38 4.44 7.94
C VAL A 35 12.71 4.64 7.21
N LYS A 36 13.60 5.50 7.70
CA LYS A 36 14.92 5.70 7.11
C LYS A 36 15.74 4.43 7.05
N LYS A 37 15.83 3.73 8.19
CA LYS A 37 16.59 2.49 8.31
C LYS A 37 16.00 1.43 7.38
N PHE A 38 14.68 1.29 7.35
CA PHE A 38 13.98 0.35 6.48
C PHE A 38 14.31 0.59 4.99
N THR A 39 14.17 1.83 4.50
CA THR A 39 14.50 2.17 3.10
C THR A 39 15.98 1.92 2.78
N GLN A 40 16.90 2.25 3.70
CA GLN A 40 18.33 2.00 3.52
C GLN A 40 18.65 0.50 3.45
N GLN A 41 18.00 -0.32 4.29
CA GLN A 41 18.19 -1.77 4.27
C GLN A 41 17.63 -2.39 3.00
N LEU A 42 16.42 -2.00 2.57
CA LEU A 42 15.87 -2.45 1.29
C LEU A 42 16.76 -2.06 0.11
N SER A 43 17.29 -0.83 0.10
CA SER A 43 18.24 -0.40 -0.92
C SER A 43 19.52 -1.23 -0.91
N SER A 44 20.05 -1.53 0.28
CA SER A 44 21.23 -2.39 0.43
C SER A 44 20.99 -3.84 0.00
N PHE A 45 19.79 -4.40 0.22
CA PHE A 45 19.49 -5.80 -0.08
C PHE A 45 19.14 -6.00 -1.56
N SER A 46 18.37 -5.07 -2.13
CA SER A 46 17.95 -5.13 -3.53
C SER A 46 19.00 -4.61 -4.51
N GLY A 47 19.98 -3.83 -4.04
CA GLY A 47 20.86 -3.03 -4.89
C GLY A 47 20.16 -1.85 -5.58
N ALA A 48 18.85 -1.66 -5.35
CA ALA A 48 18.05 -0.60 -5.94
C ALA A 48 18.16 0.71 -5.17
N GLU A 49 18.08 1.82 -5.90
CA GLU A 49 17.96 3.13 -5.27
C GLU A 49 16.57 3.28 -4.65
N GLY A 50 16.56 3.51 -3.33
CA GLY A 50 15.35 3.71 -2.56
C GLY A 50 15.04 5.19 -2.38
N TYR A 51 13.87 5.62 -2.84
CA TYR A 51 13.34 6.94 -2.57
C TYR A 51 12.29 6.85 -1.45
N PHE A 52 12.24 7.86 -0.59
CA PHE A 52 11.01 8.04 0.19
C PHE A 52 9.97 8.60 -0.76
N SER A 53 8.73 8.09 -0.71
CA SER A 53 7.63 8.90 -1.22
C SER A 53 7.76 10.24 -0.53
N LEU A 54 7.96 11.29 -1.33
CA LEU A 54 8.46 12.60 -0.92
C LEU A 54 7.42 13.38 -0.10
N PHE A 55 6.56 12.64 0.60
CA PHE A 55 5.26 13.03 1.02
C PHE A 55 5.34 14.25 1.93
N LEU A 56 6.38 14.42 2.75
CA LEU A 56 6.26 15.27 3.92
C LEU A 56 7.51 16.09 4.25
N GLN A 57 8.17 16.67 3.25
CA GLN A 57 8.92 17.93 3.45
C GLN A 57 8.81 18.88 2.24
N PRO A 58 8.51 20.19 2.42
CA PRO A 58 8.03 20.88 3.62
C PRO A 58 6.55 21.32 3.54
N VAL A 59 5.72 20.70 2.70
CA VAL A 59 4.26 21.00 2.69
C VAL A 59 3.56 20.08 3.69
N GLY A 60 3.70 20.38 4.98
CA GLY A 60 2.90 19.74 6.04
C GLY A 60 3.67 18.95 7.10
N ASN A 61 2.98 18.63 8.20
CA ASN A 61 3.51 17.88 9.33
C ASN A 61 3.17 16.40 9.12
N GLY A 62 4.15 15.63 8.66
CA GLY A 62 3.89 14.33 8.08
C GLY A 62 3.06 13.34 8.88
N SER A 63 3.38 13.25 10.17
CA SER A 63 2.61 12.41 11.08
C SER A 63 1.15 12.88 11.17
N TRP A 64 0.89 14.19 11.29
CA TRP A 64 -0.46 14.73 11.38
C TRP A 64 -1.24 14.62 10.07
N ASP A 65 -0.60 14.90 8.93
CA ASP A 65 -1.27 14.75 7.63
C ASP A 65 -1.70 13.30 7.38
N SER A 66 -0.90 12.31 7.81
CA SER A 66 -1.28 10.90 7.71
C SER A 66 -2.53 10.53 8.53
N TRP A 67 -2.83 11.29 9.59
CA TRP A 67 -4.02 11.11 10.43
C TRP A 67 -5.23 11.90 9.94
N PHE A 68 -5.04 13.15 9.52
CA PHE A 68 -6.14 14.10 9.36
C PHE A 68 -6.42 14.53 7.92
N LYS A 69 -5.56 14.17 6.96
CA LYS A 69 -5.83 14.39 5.54
C LYS A 69 -6.56 13.20 4.92
N PRO A 70 -7.63 13.39 4.13
CA PRO A 70 -8.27 12.28 3.42
C PRO A 70 -7.27 11.43 2.62
N LEU A 71 -7.41 10.11 2.68
CA LEU A 71 -6.50 9.18 1.99
C LEU A 71 -6.44 9.39 0.48
N LYS A 72 -7.54 9.85 -0.13
CA LYS A 72 -7.56 10.21 -1.55
C LYS A 72 -6.63 11.38 -1.86
N GLU A 73 -6.71 12.45 -1.09
CA GLU A 73 -5.77 13.58 -1.22
C GLU A 73 -4.34 13.15 -0.92
N GLN A 74 -4.16 12.22 0.03
CA GLN A 74 -2.84 11.66 0.28
C GLN A 74 -2.28 10.97 -0.98
N ALA A 75 -3.06 10.09 -1.61
CA ALA A 75 -2.66 9.42 -2.84
C ALA A 75 -2.40 10.39 -4.00
N GLU A 76 -3.20 11.46 -4.15
CA GLU A 76 -3.02 12.48 -5.18
C GLU A 76 -1.69 13.23 -5.01
N ILE A 77 -1.35 13.65 -3.79
CA ILE A 77 -0.07 14.30 -3.50
C ILE A 77 1.12 13.37 -3.79
N VAL A 78 0.99 12.05 -3.52
CA VAL A 78 2.07 11.07 -3.78
C VAL A 78 2.27 11.02 -5.29
N CYS A 79 1.17 10.87 -6.02
CA CYS A 79 1.16 10.78 -7.47
C CYS A 79 1.83 12.00 -8.12
N GLU A 80 1.47 13.21 -7.68
CA GLU A 80 2.07 14.44 -8.21
C GLU A 80 3.56 14.57 -7.90
N LYS A 81 3.98 14.15 -6.70
CA LYS A 81 5.41 14.17 -6.33
C LYS A 81 6.22 13.13 -7.10
N VAL A 82 5.70 11.92 -7.25
CA VAL A 82 6.34 10.85 -8.02
C VAL A 82 6.55 11.26 -9.47
N LYS A 83 5.57 11.94 -10.09
CA LYS A 83 5.70 12.47 -11.47
C LYS A 83 6.84 13.49 -11.63
N GLN A 84 7.26 14.15 -10.55
CA GLN A 84 8.34 15.14 -10.58
C GLN A 84 9.75 14.51 -10.51
N VAL A 85 9.86 13.25 -10.08
CA VAL A 85 11.13 12.53 -9.98
C VAL A 85 11.47 11.91 -11.33
N LYS A 86 12.58 12.35 -11.96
CA LYS A 86 12.93 11.94 -13.33
C LYS A 86 13.33 10.46 -13.40
N GLU A 87 13.93 9.98 -12.32
CA GLU A 87 14.47 8.63 -12.12
C GLU A 87 13.35 7.58 -12.06
N LEU A 88 12.11 7.98 -11.73
CA LEU A 88 10.95 7.09 -11.66
C LEU A 88 10.17 7.00 -12.98
N LYS A 89 10.56 7.75 -14.04
CA LYS A 89 9.80 7.84 -15.29
C LYS A 89 9.71 6.54 -16.08
N GLU A 90 10.74 5.69 -16.02
CA GLU A 90 10.80 4.41 -16.75
C GLU A 90 10.17 3.24 -15.96
N GLY A 91 9.54 3.56 -14.83
CA GLY A 91 8.93 2.63 -13.91
C GLY A 91 9.72 2.49 -12.62
N TYR A 92 8.99 2.13 -11.57
CA TYR A 92 9.49 1.98 -10.22
C TYR A 92 8.71 0.86 -9.54
N ASN A 93 9.25 0.34 -8.46
CA ASN A 93 8.52 -0.49 -7.51
C ASN A 93 7.91 0.43 -6.46
N ILE A 94 6.77 0.05 -5.89
CA ILE A 94 6.33 0.70 -4.67
C ILE A 94 6.20 -0.34 -3.58
N VAL A 95 6.74 0.00 -2.41
CA VAL A 95 6.31 -0.59 -1.16
C VAL A 95 5.05 0.19 -0.73
N GLY A 96 3.88 -0.17 -1.29
CA GLY A 96 2.59 0.60 -1.23
C GLY A 96 1.99 1.27 -2.51
N LEU A 97 1.30 0.56 -3.42
CA LEU A 97 0.29 0.98 -4.47
C LEU A 97 0.62 1.88 -5.71
N SER A 98 0.29 1.34 -6.92
CA SER A 98 -0.16 1.95 -8.21
C SER A 98 0.82 2.71 -9.17
N GLN A 99 0.71 2.41 -10.48
CA GLN A 99 1.60 2.75 -11.63
C GLN A 99 3.02 2.19 -11.56
N VAL A 100 3.12 0.94 -11.11
CA VAL A 100 4.39 0.25 -10.86
C VAL A 100 4.51 -1.03 -11.64
N LYS A 101 5.75 -1.45 -11.86
CA LYS A 101 6.03 -2.81 -12.35
C LYS A 101 5.70 -3.83 -11.29
N ASN A 102 6.13 -3.60 -10.04
CA ASN A 102 5.87 -4.50 -8.92
C ASN A 102 5.34 -3.71 -7.71
N PHE A 103 4.39 -4.30 -7.00
CA PHE A 103 3.85 -3.77 -5.76
C PHE A 103 4.16 -4.75 -4.62
N ILE A 104 4.87 -4.28 -3.61
CA ILE A 104 5.12 -5.02 -2.37
C ILE A 104 4.32 -4.35 -1.26
N SER A 105 3.52 -5.11 -0.52
CA SER A 105 2.78 -4.61 0.62
C SER A 105 3.16 -5.37 1.88
N LEU A 106 3.47 -4.63 2.95
CA LEU A 106 3.74 -5.16 4.27
C LEU A 106 2.62 -4.73 5.22
N GLY A 107 1.79 -5.67 5.66
CA GLY A 107 0.72 -5.38 6.62
C GLY A 107 -0.25 -4.28 6.16
N GLY A 108 -0.72 -4.35 4.91
CA GLY A 108 -1.66 -3.37 4.36
C GLY A 108 -3.13 -3.71 4.65
N PRO A 109 -4.00 -2.77 5.05
CA PRO A 109 -5.43 -3.02 5.26
C PRO A 109 -6.22 -3.07 3.93
N HIS A 110 -5.84 -3.95 2.99
CA HIS A 110 -6.34 -3.90 1.61
C HIS A 110 -7.84 -4.17 1.45
N THR A 111 -8.43 -4.90 2.39
CA THR A 111 -9.89 -5.07 2.48
C THR A 111 -10.49 -4.40 3.72
N GLY A 112 -9.71 -3.51 4.34
CA GLY A 112 -10.09 -2.76 5.53
C GLY A 112 -9.82 -3.51 6.82
N THR A 113 -9.96 -2.80 7.94
CA THR A 113 -9.83 -3.34 9.30
C THR A 113 -11.05 -2.97 10.14
N ALA A 114 -11.46 -3.88 11.01
CA ALA A 114 -12.56 -3.72 11.96
C ALA A 114 -12.10 -3.09 13.29
N SER A 115 -10.81 -2.76 13.41
CA SER A 115 -10.18 -2.15 14.59
C SER A 115 -9.72 -0.73 14.30
N VAL A 116 -9.95 0.19 15.24
CA VAL A 116 -9.50 1.59 15.13
C VAL A 116 -8.01 1.69 15.51
N PRO A 117 -7.13 2.23 14.64
CA PRO A 117 -5.68 2.31 14.90
C PRO A 117 -5.23 3.18 16.09
N ILE A 118 -6.15 3.91 16.74
CA ILE A 118 -5.82 4.98 17.70
C ILE A 118 -5.57 4.46 19.12
N CYS A 119 -5.78 3.17 19.44
CA CYS A 119 -5.75 2.76 20.85
C CYS A 119 -5.17 1.38 21.15
N GLY A 120 -4.26 1.36 22.15
CA GLY A 120 -3.91 0.18 22.94
C GLY A 120 -4.99 -0.12 24.01
N ILE A 121 -4.63 -0.13 25.31
CA ILE A 121 -5.49 -0.60 26.42
C ILE A 121 -6.83 0.18 26.58
N PHE A 122 -6.97 1.41 26.08
CA PHE A 122 -8.21 2.20 26.18
C PHE A 122 -9.29 1.83 25.12
N CYS A 123 -9.11 0.72 24.40
CA CYS A 123 -9.78 0.39 23.14
C CYS A 123 -11.32 0.32 23.20
N VAL A 124 -11.92 -0.34 24.19
CA VAL A 124 -13.33 -0.77 24.08
C VAL A 124 -14.32 0.40 24.01
N LEU A 125 -14.06 1.48 24.75
CA LEU A 125 -14.99 2.61 24.84
C LEU A 125 -14.87 3.55 23.63
N ALA A 126 -13.63 3.86 23.20
CA ALA A 126 -13.38 4.69 22.01
C ALA A 126 -13.79 3.98 20.72
N ASP A 127 -13.57 2.66 20.65
CA ASP A 127 -14.00 1.82 19.53
C ASP A 127 -15.53 1.85 19.37
N THR A 128 -16.29 1.73 20.46
CA THR A 128 -17.77 1.79 20.40
C THR A 128 -18.27 3.17 19.94
N LEU A 129 -17.70 4.26 20.48
CA LEU A 129 -18.10 5.63 20.13
C LEU A 129 -17.73 6.00 18.69
N ILE A 130 -16.53 5.61 18.23
CA ILE A 130 -16.11 5.82 16.84
C ILE A 130 -16.94 4.94 15.91
N LYS A 131 -17.21 3.67 16.23
CA LYS A 131 -18.00 2.77 15.38
C LYS A 131 -19.41 3.27 15.09
N GLY A 132 -20.03 4.03 16.00
CA GLY A 132 -21.34 4.66 15.76
C GLY A 132 -21.32 5.80 14.74
N GLU A 133 -20.20 6.51 14.60
CA GLU A 133 -20.11 7.77 13.84
C GLU A 133 -18.96 7.79 12.80
N VAL A 134 -18.23 6.69 12.62
CA VAL A 134 -17.04 6.60 11.76
C VAL A 134 -17.34 6.96 10.31
N TYR A 135 -18.58 6.72 9.89
CA TYR A 135 -19.08 6.98 8.55
C TYR A 135 -19.76 8.35 8.43
N SER A 136 -19.81 9.15 9.49
CA SER A 136 -20.27 10.52 9.39
C SER A 136 -19.39 11.33 8.43
N SER A 137 -19.99 12.26 7.69
CA SER A 137 -19.28 13.13 6.76
C SER A 137 -18.10 13.85 7.42
N TYR A 138 -18.23 14.26 8.67
CA TYR A 138 -17.16 14.93 9.41
C TYR A 138 -15.95 14.01 9.63
N ILE A 139 -16.18 12.78 10.12
CA ILE A 139 -15.08 11.84 10.37
C ILE A 139 -14.42 11.38 9.07
N GLN A 140 -15.21 11.10 8.02
CA GLN A 140 -14.68 10.71 6.71
C GLN A 140 -13.84 11.80 6.02
N GLU A 141 -14.01 13.07 6.42
CA GLU A 141 -13.26 14.21 5.89
C GLU A 141 -12.04 14.58 6.73
N HIS A 142 -12.05 14.27 8.03
CA HIS A 142 -11.01 14.72 8.96
C HIS A 142 -10.19 13.59 9.58
N LEU A 143 -10.55 12.32 9.37
CA LEU A 143 -9.83 11.18 9.94
C LEU A 143 -9.47 10.19 8.83
N ALA A 144 -8.24 10.25 8.33
CA ALA A 144 -7.73 9.36 7.28
C ALA A 144 -7.98 7.87 7.56
N PRO A 145 -7.72 7.32 8.77
CA PRO A 145 -8.00 5.92 9.05
C PRO A 145 -9.46 5.49 8.78
N SER A 146 -10.42 6.41 8.94
CA SER A 146 -11.83 6.11 8.68
C SER A 146 -12.11 5.71 7.23
N GLY A 147 -11.22 6.06 6.31
CA GLY A 147 -11.31 5.68 4.90
C GLY A 147 -10.99 4.21 4.61
N TYR A 148 -10.43 3.45 5.57
CA TYR A 148 -10.23 2.00 5.44
C TYR A 148 -10.81 1.20 6.62
N LEU A 149 -11.52 1.86 7.55
CA LEU A 149 -12.29 1.15 8.55
C LEU A 149 -13.48 0.46 7.88
N LYS A 150 -13.55 -0.85 8.04
CA LYS A 150 -14.64 -1.70 7.54
C LYS A 150 -15.22 -2.40 8.74
N LEU A 151 -16.48 -2.13 9.05
CA LEU A 151 -17.16 -2.64 10.23
C LEU A 151 -18.12 -3.76 9.82
N PRO A 152 -17.94 -5.01 10.29
CA PRO A 152 -18.81 -6.13 9.90
C PRO A 152 -20.29 -5.91 10.21
N ASN A 153 -20.60 -5.13 11.24
CA ASN A 153 -21.95 -4.80 11.68
C ASN A 153 -22.55 -3.53 11.04
N ALA A 154 -21.80 -2.83 10.17
CA ALA A 154 -22.22 -1.58 9.52
C ALA A 154 -21.76 -1.53 8.06
N ILE A 155 -21.90 -2.65 7.35
CA ILE A 155 -21.55 -2.77 5.92
C ILE A 155 -22.38 -1.84 5.01
N PRO A 156 -23.68 -1.62 5.22
CA PRO A 156 -24.43 -0.64 4.44
C PRO A 156 -23.83 0.77 4.54
N ASP A 157 -23.55 1.24 5.77
CA ASP A 157 -22.94 2.55 6.00
C ASP A 157 -21.53 2.65 5.41
N TYR A 158 -20.75 1.56 5.49
CA TYR A 158 -19.45 1.47 4.83
C TYR A 158 -19.56 1.71 3.32
N LEU A 159 -20.46 1.01 2.64
CA LEU A 159 -20.62 1.11 1.19
C LEU A 159 -21.19 2.47 0.75
N GLU A 160 -22.06 3.07 1.58
CA GLU A 160 -22.71 4.34 1.26
C GLU A 160 -21.80 5.55 1.54
N ASN A 161 -21.09 5.54 2.68
CA ASN A 161 -20.49 6.75 3.24
C ASN A 161 -18.95 6.69 3.34
N CYS A 162 -18.31 5.51 3.30
CA CYS A 162 -16.85 5.45 3.33
C CYS A 162 -16.26 6.01 2.02
N ARG A 163 -15.40 7.03 2.14
CA ARG A 163 -14.96 7.85 0.99
C ARG A 163 -13.77 7.28 0.21
N PHE A 164 -13.11 6.23 0.71
CA PHE A 164 -11.84 5.76 0.14
C PHE A 164 -11.87 4.29 -0.25
N LEU A 165 -11.86 3.36 0.70
CA LEU A 165 -11.65 1.94 0.43
C LEU A 165 -12.70 1.29 -0.50
N PRO A 166 -14.02 1.48 -0.33
CA PRO A 166 -14.99 0.84 -1.23
C PRO A 166 -14.97 1.44 -2.65
N VAL A 167 -14.50 2.67 -2.79
CA VAL A 167 -14.22 3.30 -4.09
C VAL A 167 -12.97 2.69 -4.71
N LEU A 168 -11.89 2.60 -3.94
CA LEU A 168 -10.60 2.04 -4.39
C LEU A 168 -10.75 0.59 -4.85
N ASN A 169 -11.47 -0.23 -4.09
CA ASN A 169 -11.66 -1.65 -4.37
C ASN A 169 -12.81 -1.95 -5.35
N ASN A 170 -13.42 -0.92 -5.95
CA ASN A 170 -14.58 -1.07 -6.86
C ASN A 170 -15.76 -1.86 -6.22
N GLU A 171 -15.96 -1.74 -4.91
CA GLU A 171 -17.04 -2.42 -4.18
C GLU A 171 -18.42 -1.83 -4.50
N ILE A 172 -18.49 -0.54 -4.86
CA ILE A 172 -19.74 0.18 -5.13
C ILE A 172 -20.16 0.01 -6.60
N PRO A 173 -21.28 -0.69 -6.92
CA PRO A 173 -21.64 -1.04 -8.30
C PRO A 173 -21.69 0.14 -9.29
N ASP A 174 -22.35 1.24 -8.92
CA ASP A 174 -22.56 2.38 -9.83
C ASP A 174 -21.35 3.33 -9.90
N LYS A 175 -20.32 3.11 -9.07
CA LYS A 175 -19.09 3.92 -9.03
C LYS A 175 -17.86 3.15 -9.51
N ARG A 176 -18.02 1.93 -10.03
CA ARG A 176 -16.89 1.11 -10.50
C ARG A 176 -16.13 1.79 -11.62
N ASN A 177 -14.82 1.81 -11.51
CA ASN A 177 -13.91 2.36 -12.51
C ASN A 177 -13.06 1.23 -13.12
N SER A 178 -13.28 0.94 -14.40
CA SER A 178 -12.51 -0.09 -15.13
C SER A 178 -11.01 0.21 -15.17
N THR A 179 -10.61 1.49 -15.12
CA THR A 179 -9.21 1.92 -15.09
C THR A 179 -8.48 1.35 -13.87
N TYR A 180 -9.16 1.23 -12.73
CA TYR A 180 -8.54 0.67 -11.52
C TYR A 180 -8.23 -0.80 -11.72
N LYS A 181 -9.19 -1.55 -12.27
CA LYS A 181 -9.01 -2.95 -12.61
C LYS A 181 -7.90 -3.17 -13.62
N GLU A 182 -7.90 -2.40 -14.71
CA GLU A 182 -6.89 -2.50 -15.77
C GLU A 182 -5.48 -2.25 -15.23
N ARG A 183 -5.30 -1.15 -14.48
CA ARG A 183 -3.99 -0.79 -13.92
C ARG A 183 -3.52 -1.78 -12.87
N PHE A 184 -4.40 -2.22 -11.98
CA PHE A 184 -4.04 -3.20 -10.96
C PHE A 184 -3.70 -4.54 -11.61
N SER A 185 -4.48 -5.01 -12.59
CA SER A 185 -4.20 -6.25 -13.33
C SER A 185 -2.92 -6.18 -14.20
N SER A 186 -2.43 -4.97 -14.50
CA SER A 186 -1.19 -4.76 -15.27
C SER A 186 0.10 -4.92 -14.46
N LEU A 187 0.00 -5.10 -13.13
CA LEU A 187 1.16 -5.39 -12.28
C LEU A 187 1.90 -6.64 -12.79
N GLN A 188 3.23 -6.60 -12.77
CA GLN A 188 4.06 -7.77 -13.09
C GLN A 188 4.14 -8.71 -11.88
N ASN A 189 4.29 -8.16 -10.68
CA ASN A 189 4.23 -8.90 -9.43
C ASN A 189 3.49 -8.09 -8.35
N LEU A 190 2.64 -8.80 -7.60
CA LEU A 190 1.97 -8.32 -6.40
C LEU A 190 2.45 -9.19 -5.23
N VAL A 191 3.30 -8.64 -4.37
CA VAL A 191 3.81 -9.34 -3.17
C VAL A 191 3.04 -8.84 -1.96
N LEU A 192 2.35 -9.74 -1.27
CA LEU A 192 1.49 -9.45 -0.14
C LEU A 192 2.04 -10.14 1.11
N ILE A 193 2.60 -9.35 2.02
CA ILE A 193 3.26 -9.84 3.23
C ILE A 193 2.32 -9.63 4.42
N MET A 194 1.87 -10.74 5.00
CA MET A 194 1.05 -10.79 6.19
C MET A 194 1.92 -11.16 7.41
N LEU A 195 1.58 -10.56 8.54
CA LEU A 195 2.28 -10.73 9.81
C LEU A 195 1.47 -11.65 10.71
N GLU A 196 2.08 -12.75 11.14
CA GLU A 196 1.35 -13.83 11.82
C GLU A 196 0.78 -13.41 13.17
N HIS A 197 1.44 -12.48 13.87
CA HIS A 197 1.03 -11.98 15.18
C HIS A 197 0.47 -10.56 15.11
N ASP A 198 -0.02 -10.12 13.95
CA ASP A 198 -0.62 -8.80 13.80
C ASP A 198 -1.90 -8.68 14.64
N THR A 199 -1.90 -7.73 15.59
CA THR A 199 -3.06 -7.39 16.42
C THR A 199 -3.63 -6.00 16.10
N VAL A 200 -3.07 -5.31 15.11
CA VAL A 200 -3.53 -3.98 14.65
C VAL A 200 -4.56 -4.15 13.55
N LEU A 201 -4.28 -5.04 12.60
CA LEU A 201 -5.20 -5.40 11.53
C LEU A 201 -6.13 -6.52 11.96
N ILE A 202 -7.44 -6.25 11.98
CA ILE A 202 -8.47 -7.24 12.31
C ILE A 202 -9.45 -7.30 11.14
N PRO A 203 -9.52 -8.41 10.38
CA PRO A 203 -8.62 -9.57 10.42
C PRO A 203 -7.23 -9.25 9.84
N ARG A 204 -6.19 -9.98 10.26
CA ARG A 204 -4.82 -9.82 9.73
C ARG A 204 -4.71 -10.20 8.25
N GLU A 205 -5.58 -11.12 7.83
CA GLU A 205 -5.75 -11.62 6.46
C GLU A 205 -6.11 -10.50 5.47
N THR A 206 -6.51 -9.32 5.94
CA THR A 206 -6.70 -8.13 5.10
C THR A 206 -5.44 -7.74 4.33
N SER A 207 -4.26 -8.11 4.85
CA SER A 207 -2.96 -7.97 4.18
C SER A 207 -2.87 -8.80 2.90
N TRP A 208 -3.71 -9.82 2.77
CA TRP A 208 -3.87 -10.67 1.60
C TRP A 208 -5.20 -10.42 0.87
N PHE A 209 -5.85 -9.27 1.10
CA PHE A 209 -7.21 -8.99 0.64
C PHE A 209 -8.27 -9.98 1.19
N GLY A 210 -7.99 -10.60 2.34
CA GLY A 210 -8.94 -11.44 3.07
C GLY A 210 -9.74 -10.64 4.08
N TYR A 211 -11.06 -10.83 4.10
CA TYR A 211 -11.92 -10.21 5.12
C TYR A 211 -12.96 -11.17 5.69
N TYR A 212 -13.52 -12.03 4.84
CA TYR A 212 -14.44 -13.10 5.23
C TYR A 212 -13.80 -14.46 4.95
N PRO A 213 -14.12 -15.50 5.74
CA PRO A 213 -13.60 -16.86 5.51
C PRO A 213 -13.94 -17.42 4.12
N ASP A 214 -15.06 -17.01 3.53
CA ASP A 214 -15.68 -17.73 2.41
C ASP A 214 -15.28 -17.23 1.01
N GLY A 215 -14.26 -16.38 0.88
CA GLY A 215 -13.72 -16.04 -0.44
C GLY A 215 -12.86 -14.77 -0.48
N TYR A 216 -11.56 -14.97 -0.68
CA TYR A 216 -10.57 -13.90 -0.85
C TYR A 216 -10.72 -13.14 -2.19
N PHE A 217 -11.37 -13.72 -3.20
CA PHE A 217 -11.17 -13.29 -4.61
C PHE A 217 -12.45 -13.15 -5.45
N LYS A 218 -13.63 -13.20 -4.84
CA LYS A 218 -14.89 -13.09 -5.60
C LYS A 218 -15.79 -12.01 -5.03
N PRO A 219 -16.30 -11.11 -5.89
CA PRO A 219 -16.01 -10.93 -7.33
C PRO A 219 -14.72 -10.11 -7.64
N ASP A 220 -14.20 -10.26 -8.87
CA ASP A 220 -12.93 -9.66 -9.33
C ASP A 220 -13.07 -8.18 -9.76
N TRP A 221 -13.51 -7.33 -8.83
CA TRP A 221 -13.78 -5.91 -9.11
C TRP A 221 -12.53 -5.08 -9.31
N ILE A 222 -11.44 -5.41 -8.62
CA ILE A 222 -10.16 -4.71 -8.69
C ILE A 222 -9.13 -5.40 -9.58
N GLY A 223 -9.36 -6.64 -10.03
CA GLY A 223 -8.40 -7.38 -10.86
C GLY A 223 -7.45 -8.31 -10.09
N LEU A 224 -7.63 -8.43 -8.78
CA LEU A 224 -6.81 -9.31 -7.94
C LEU A 224 -6.88 -10.78 -8.38
N ARG A 225 -8.07 -11.27 -8.75
CA ARG A 225 -8.21 -12.65 -9.23
C ARG A 225 -7.50 -12.85 -10.56
N THR A 226 -7.57 -11.86 -11.45
CA THR A 226 -6.86 -11.90 -12.73
C THR A 226 -5.34 -11.98 -12.51
N LEU A 227 -4.79 -11.20 -11.58
CA LEU A 227 -3.37 -11.31 -11.21
C LEU A 227 -3.00 -12.68 -10.62
N ASP A 228 -3.87 -13.23 -9.77
CA ASP A 228 -3.62 -14.51 -9.10
C ASP A 228 -3.66 -15.67 -10.09
N GLU A 229 -4.65 -15.69 -10.99
CA GLU A 229 -4.76 -16.67 -12.07
C GLU A 229 -3.59 -16.58 -13.08
N ASP A 230 -3.02 -15.39 -13.26
CA ASP A 230 -1.80 -15.16 -14.05
C ASP A 230 -0.50 -15.56 -13.31
N GLY A 231 -0.58 -16.02 -12.05
CA GLY A 231 0.59 -16.40 -11.24
C GLY A 231 1.45 -15.21 -10.78
N LYS A 232 0.87 -14.00 -10.72
CA LYS A 232 1.58 -12.76 -10.40
C LYS A 232 1.44 -12.35 -8.93
N VAL A 233 0.62 -13.05 -8.15
CA VAL A 233 0.40 -12.75 -6.72
C VAL A 233 1.24 -13.68 -5.85
N HIS A 234 2.02 -13.10 -4.95
CA HIS A 234 2.91 -13.80 -4.02
C HIS A 234 2.46 -13.53 -2.59
N PHE A 235 1.80 -14.51 -1.99
CA PHE A 235 1.36 -14.45 -0.59
C PHE A 235 2.51 -14.92 0.31
N ILE A 236 3.00 -14.02 1.15
CA ILE A 236 4.09 -14.29 2.08
C ILE A 236 3.59 -14.09 3.51
N SER A 237 3.85 -15.07 4.37
CA SER A 237 3.59 -15.00 5.80
C SER A 237 4.91 -14.92 6.53
N VAL A 238 5.06 -13.96 7.44
CA VAL A 238 6.26 -13.81 8.27
C VAL A 238 5.89 -13.71 9.75
N PRO A 239 6.71 -14.28 10.65
CA PRO A 239 6.48 -14.15 12.07
C PRO A 239 6.71 -12.69 12.50
N GLY A 240 5.80 -12.14 13.31
CA GLY A 240 5.96 -10.81 13.88
C GLY A 240 4.66 -10.11 14.18
N ASN A 241 4.73 -9.06 15.00
CA ASN A 241 3.63 -8.12 15.23
C ASN A 241 3.54 -7.13 14.06
N HIS A 242 2.52 -6.26 14.03
CA HIS A 242 2.32 -5.24 12.99
C HIS A 242 3.61 -4.46 12.65
N LEU A 243 4.02 -4.50 11.37
CA LEU A 243 5.27 -3.97 10.80
C LEU A 243 6.58 -4.47 11.45
N GLY A 244 6.52 -5.46 12.33
CA GLY A 244 7.66 -6.05 13.06
C GLY A 244 8.39 -7.14 12.28
N ILE A 245 8.66 -6.93 11.00
CA ILE A 245 9.40 -7.89 10.15
C ILE A 245 10.88 -7.98 10.58
N SER A 246 11.42 -9.21 10.59
CA SER A 246 12.84 -9.42 10.90
C SER A 246 13.75 -9.00 9.73
N GLN A 247 15.04 -8.77 10.00
CA GLN A 247 16.00 -8.47 8.94
C GLN A 247 16.26 -9.69 8.03
N GLU A 248 16.16 -10.89 8.59
CA GLU A 248 16.34 -12.14 7.86
C GLU A 248 15.20 -12.34 6.86
N ASP A 249 13.97 -12.15 7.32
CA ASP A 249 12.78 -12.20 6.46
C ASP A 249 12.85 -11.12 5.38
N MET A 250 13.17 -9.87 5.76
CA MET A 250 13.28 -8.77 4.80
C MET A 250 14.35 -9.00 3.72
N LYS A 251 15.42 -9.74 4.03
CA LYS A 251 16.46 -10.10 3.05
C LYS A 251 16.02 -11.24 2.12
N SER A 252 15.07 -12.06 2.56
CA SER A 252 14.53 -13.17 1.78
C SER A 252 13.43 -12.78 0.79
N LEU A 253 12.84 -11.59 0.98
CA LEU A 253 11.86 -10.95 0.08
C LEU A 253 12.53 -10.42 -1.20
#